data_AF-A0A2S6HIJ2-F1
#
_entry.id   AF-A0A2S6HIJ2-F1
#
_cell.length_a   1.000
_cell.length_b   1.000
_cell.length_c   1.000
_cell.angle_alpha   90.00
_cell.angle_beta   90.00
_cell.angle_gamma   90.00
#
_symmetry.space_group_name_H-M   'P 1'
#
loop_
_entity.id
_entity.type
_entity.pdbx_description
1 polymer ?
#
loop_
_entity_poly.entity_id
_entity_poly.type
_entity_poly.pdbx_seq_one_letter_code
_entity_poly.pdbx_strand_id
1 'polypeptide(L)'
;MSALLRIEKAGFKVYLDGDNLGISPAKDLTQPQREFLKSHKAEIITELSTYQKIINWLASIGEEDQLIINETIDCCKADPDTLSYFSQRADGITRPH
;
A
#
# COMPACT_ATOMS: atom_id res chain seq x y z
N MET A 1 7.63 -2.11 -11.97
CA MET A 1 7.89 -1.21 -10.83
C MET A 1 6.74 -0.22 -10.77
N SER A 2 5.93 -0.26 -9.71
CA SER A 2 4.71 0.55 -9.56
C SER A 2 5.00 2.03 -9.29
N ALA A 3 3.99 2.89 -9.50
CA ALA A 3 4.09 4.30 -9.19
C ALA A 3 4.37 4.57 -7.69
N LEU A 4 3.78 3.76 -6.80
CA LEU A 4 4.04 3.83 -5.35
C LEU A 4 5.50 3.52 -5.03
N LEU A 5 6.05 2.41 -5.54
CA LEU A 5 7.44 2.04 -5.25
C LEU A 5 8.42 3.10 -5.78
N ARG A 6 8.09 3.77 -6.89
CA ARG A 6 8.91 4.85 -7.45
C ARG A 6 9.01 6.04 -6.51
N ILE A 7 7.91 6.47 -5.90
CA ILE A 7 7.92 7.61 -4.99
C ILE A 7 8.50 7.23 -3.62
N GLU A 8 8.30 6.00 -3.15
CA GLU A 8 8.95 5.48 -1.94
C GLU A 8 10.48 5.45 -2.08
N LYS A 9 11.00 4.97 -3.22
CA LYS A 9 12.44 5.01 -3.51
C LYS A 9 13.01 6.42 -3.64
N ALA A 10 12.16 7.42 -3.90
CA ALA A 10 12.55 8.82 -3.88
C ALA A 10 12.64 9.40 -2.44
N GLY A 11 12.41 8.57 -1.41
CA GLY A 11 12.56 8.94 0.00
C GLY A 11 11.27 9.43 0.66
N PHE A 12 10.11 9.26 0.02
CA PHE A 12 8.83 9.69 0.56
C PHE A 12 8.04 8.51 1.10
N LYS A 13 7.52 8.64 2.32
CA LYS A 13 6.49 7.75 2.83
C LYS A 13 5.15 8.18 2.24
N VAL A 14 4.45 7.24 1.60
CA VAL A 14 3.09 7.45 1.08
C VAL A 14 2.13 6.55 1.86
N TYR A 15 0.99 7.09 2.25
CA TYR A 15 -0.01 6.40 3.05
C TYR A 15 -1.41 6.89 2.68
N LEU A 16 -2.43 6.11 3.05
CA LEU A 16 -3.82 6.54 2.94
C LEU A 16 -4.17 7.44 4.13
N ASP A 17 -4.79 8.58 3.82
CA ASP A 17 -5.41 9.49 4.78
C ASP A 17 -6.89 9.60 4.44
N GLY A 18 -7.68 8.63 4.92
CA GLY A 18 -9.04 8.39 4.45
C GLY A 18 -9.06 8.07 2.94
N ASP A 19 -9.82 8.85 2.18
CA ASP A 19 -9.92 8.73 0.71
C ASP A 19 -8.81 9.50 -0.04
N ASN A 20 -7.85 10.08 0.69
CA ASN A 20 -6.76 10.88 0.13
C ASN A 20 -5.39 10.21 0.30
N LEU A 21 -4.42 10.72 -0.45
CA LEU A 21 -3.02 10.34 -0.31
C LEU A 21 -2.32 11.29 0.65
N GLY A 22 -1.79 10.74 1.73
CA GLY A 22 -0.85 11.41 2.61
C GLY A 22 0.59 11.13 2.16
N ILE A 23 1.45 12.15 2.25
CA ILE A 23 2.88 12.04 1.88
C ILE A 23 3.74 12.70 2.96
N SER A 24 4.81 12.03 3.36
CA SER A 24 5.76 12.55 4.33
C SER A 24 7.21 12.32 3.89
N PRO A 25 8.08 13.34 3.92
CA PRO A 25 7.79 14.75 4.18
C PRO A 25 7.21 15.48 2.95
N ALA A 26 6.00 16.04 3.05
CA ALA A 26 5.35 16.75 1.93
C ALA A 26 6.08 18.04 1.48
N LYS A 27 6.86 18.64 2.39
CA LYS A 27 7.64 19.87 2.11
C LYS A 27 8.72 19.67 1.06
N ASP A 28 9.25 18.45 0.94
CA ASP A 28 10.38 18.14 0.07
C ASP A 28 9.92 17.70 -1.34
N LEU A 29 8.60 17.66 -1.59
CA LEU A 29 8.04 17.35 -2.89
C LEU A 29 8.33 18.45 -3.91
N THR A 30 9.04 18.09 -4.97
CA THR A 30 9.24 18.95 -6.14
C THR A 30 7.98 19.05 -6.99
N GLN A 31 7.86 20.09 -7.83
CA GLN A 31 6.72 20.23 -8.74
C GLN A 31 6.53 19.02 -9.68
N PRO A 32 7.58 18.46 -10.31
CA PRO A 32 7.43 17.25 -11.13
C PRO A 32 6.94 16.03 -10.33
N GLN A 33 7.37 15.88 -9.07
CA GLN A 33 6.87 14.79 -8.20
C GLN A 33 5.39 14.97 -7.86
N ARG A 34 4.94 16.21 -7.60
CA ARG A 34 3.52 16.50 -7.36
C ARG A 34 2.66 16.19 -8.58
N GLU A 35 3.15 16.51 -9.77
CA GLU A 35 2.46 16.18 -11.02
C GLU A 35 2.42 14.68 -11.28
N PHE A 36 3.52 13.97 -11.04
CA PHE A 36 3.57 12.51 -11.09
C PHE A 36 2.53 11.88 -10.15
N LEU A 37 2.48 12.33 -8.90
CA LEU A 37 1.51 11.86 -7.90
C LEU A 37 0.06 12.13 -8.31
N LYS A 38 -0.22 13.29 -8.92
CA LYS A 38 -1.56 13.61 -9.44
C LYS A 38 -1.97 12.67 -10.57
N SER A 39 -1.07 12.43 -11.53
CA SER A 39 -1.33 11.56 -12.69
C SER A 39 -1.49 10.09 -12.30
N HIS A 40 -0.82 9.64 -11.23
CA HIS A 40 -0.87 8.25 -10.76
C HIS A 40 -1.73 8.07 -9.49
N LYS A 41 -2.50 9.09 -9.06
CA LYS A 41 -3.24 9.06 -7.79
C LYS A 41 -4.12 7.81 -7.65
N ALA A 42 -4.89 7.47 -8.68
CA ALA A 42 -5.82 6.35 -8.65
C ALA A 42 -5.11 4.99 -8.51
N GLU A 43 -4.00 4.81 -9.24
CA GLU A 43 -3.16 3.61 -9.18
C GLU A 43 -2.58 3.44 -7.76
N ILE A 44 -1.98 4.52 -7.22
CA ILE A 44 -1.37 4.52 -5.88
C ILE A 44 -2.42 4.24 -4.79
N ILE A 45 -3.61 4.86 -4.87
CA ILE A 45 -4.69 4.60 -3.91
C ILE A 45 -5.13 3.15 -3.97
N THR A 46 -5.29 2.58 -5.18
CA THR A 46 -5.70 1.19 -5.36
C THR A 46 -4.69 0.23 -4.74
N GLU A 47 -3.41 0.46 -5.01
CA GLU A 47 -2.30 -0.35 -4.47
C GLU A 47 -2.25 -0.29 -2.94
N LEU A 48 -2.29 0.92 -2.36
CA LEU A 48 -2.31 1.10 -0.90
C LEU A 48 -3.55 0.49 -0.25
N SER A 49 -4.71 0.58 -0.91
CA SER A 49 -5.96 0.00 -0.39
C SER A 49 -5.88 -1.52 -0.36
N THR A 50 -5.26 -2.14 -1.37
CA THR A 50 -5.00 -3.59 -1.39
C THR A 50 -4.08 -3.99 -0.24
N TYR A 51 -2.99 -3.25 0.00
CA TYR A 51 -2.12 -3.52 1.14
C TYR A 51 -2.84 -3.36 2.47
N GLN A 52 -3.67 -2.31 2.62
CA GLN A 52 -4.46 -2.12 3.83
C GLN A 52 -5.44 -3.27 4.09
N LYS A 53 -6.07 -3.82 3.03
CA LYS A 53 -6.91 -5.01 3.16
C LYS A 53 -6.12 -6.22 3.66
N ILE A 54 -4.92 -6.43 3.14
CA ILE A 54 -4.03 -7.53 3.57
C ILE A 54 -3.63 -7.33 5.03
N ILE A 55 -3.25 -6.12 5.44
CA ILE A 55 -2.91 -5.79 6.84
C ILE A 55 -4.11 -6.07 7.76
N ASN A 56 -5.31 -5.62 7.38
CA ASN A 56 -6.52 -5.86 8.17
C ASN A 56 -6.86 -7.36 8.26
N TRP A 57 -6.61 -8.11 7.19
CA TRP A 57 -6.77 -9.55 7.17
C TRP A 57 -5.78 -10.26 8.10
N LEU A 58 -4.50 -9.88 8.07
CA LEU A 58 -3.47 -10.39 8.99
C LEU A 58 -3.88 -10.15 10.46
N ALA A 59 -4.30 -8.94 10.79
CA ALA A 59 -4.81 -8.63 12.13
C ALA A 59 -6.03 -9.50 12.51
N SER A 60 -6.94 -9.77 11.56
CA SER A 60 -8.12 -10.60 11.82
C SER A 60 -7.81 -12.06 12.14
N ILE A 61 -6.65 -12.57 11.71
CA ILE A 61 -6.17 -13.92 12.04
C ILE A 61 -5.20 -13.92 13.24
N GLY A 62 -5.03 -12.77 13.91
CA GLY A 62 -4.19 -12.61 15.10
C GLY A 62 -2.73 -12.26 14.81
N GLU A 63 -2.38 -11.94 13.56
CA GLU A 63 -1.05 -11.43 13.22
C GLU A 63 -1.02 -9.90 13.45
N GLU A 64 -0.35 -9.49 14.52
CA GLU A 64 -0.20 -8.09 14.92
C GLU A 64 1.29 -7.65 14.95
N ASP A 65 2.23 -8.57 14.71
CA ASP A 65 3.66 -8.25 14.70
C ASP A 65 3.98 -7.36 13.50
N GLN A 66 4.37 -6.12 13.80
CA GLN A 66 4.69 -5.12 12.79
C GLN A 66 5.88 -5.51 11.91
N LEU A 67 6.82 -6.32 12.41
CA LEU A 67 7.93 -6.83 11.59
C LEU A 67 7.38 -7.77 10.51
N ILE A 68 6.56 -8.74 10.90
CA ILE A 68 5.97 -9.72 9.98
C ILE A 68 5.03 -9.06 8.98
N ILE A 69 4.23 -8.09 9.43
CA ILE A 69 3.35 -7.31 8.56
C ILE A 69 4.17 -6.55 7.51
N ASN A 70 5.23 -5.84 7.92
CA ASN A 70 6.06 -5.09 6.99
C ASN A 70 6.78 -6.01 5.99
N GLU A 71 7.35 -7.12 6.44
CA GLU A 71 7.99 -8.11 5.56
C GLU A 71 6.98 -8.69 4.55
N THR A 72 5.77 -9.00 4.99
CA THR A 72 4.70 -9.50 4.11
C THR A 72 4.35 -8.49 3.02
N ILE A 73 4.20 -7.21 3.39
CA ILE A 73 3.91 -6.15 2.43
C ILE A 73 5.09 -5.90 1.48
N ASP A 74 6.32 -5.97 1.97
CA ASP A 74 7.51 -5.85 1.12
C ASP A 74 7.60 -6.99 0.10
N CYS A 75 7.26 -8.23 0.50
CA CYS A 75 7.12 -9.34 -0.42
C CYS A 75 6.01 -9.09 -1.47
N CYS A 76 4.86 -8.56 -1.06
CA CYS A 76 3.78 -8.20 -1.98
C CYS A 76 4.18 -7.09 -2.97
N LYS A 77 5.03 -6.15 -2.57
CA LYS A 77 5.57 -5.10 -3.44
C LYS A 77 6.59 -5.64 -4.44
N ALA A 78 7.33 -6.69 -4.06
CA ALA A 78 8.38 -7.28 -4.89
C ALA A 78 7.85 -8.33 -5.88
N ASP A 79 6.80 -9.07 -5.50
CA ASP A 79 6.29 -10.22 -6.26
C ASP A 79 4.76 -10.16 -6.46
N PRO A 80 4.29 -10.01 -7.72
CA PRO A 80 2.86 -10.02 -8.05
C PRO A 80 2.13 -11.31 -7.66
N ASP A 81 2.80 -12.47 -7.68
CA ASP A 81 2.17 -13.74 -7.32
C ASP A 81 1.88 -13.80 -5.82
N THR A 82 2.84 -13.33 -5.00
CA THR A 82 2.65 -13.13 -3.56
C THR A 82 1.51 -12.15 -3.26
N LEU A 83 1.46 -11.01 -3.96
CA LEU A 83 0.34 -10.05 -3.84
C LEU A 83 -1.01 -10.70 -4.18
N SER A 84 -1.06 -11.47 -5.26
CA SER A 84 -2.27 -12.19 -5.67
C SER A 84 -2.73 -13.18 -4.59
N TYR A 85 -1.80 -13.96 -4.02
CA TYR A 85 -2.10 -14.89 -2.94
C TYR A 85 -2.72 -14.20 -1.72
N PHE A 86 -2.10 -13.13 -1.21
CA PHE A 86 -2.59 -12.43 -0.02
C PHE A 86 -3.88 -11.65 -0.30
N SER A 87 -4.01 -11.04 -1.48
CA SER A 87 -5.24 -10.32 -1.86
C SER A 87 -6.44 -11.27 -1.93
N GLN A 88 -6.28 -12.47 -2.51
CA GLN A 88 -7.37 -13.46 -2.56
C GLN A 88 -7.81 -13.92 -1.16
N ARG A 89 -6.85 -14.10 -0.24
CA ARG A 89 -7.17 -14.46 1.16
C ARG A 89 -7.87 -13.32 1.90
N ALA A 90 -7.44 -12.08 1.67
CA ALA A 90 -8.08 -10.91 2.24
C ALA A 90 -9.52 -10.71 1.70
N ASP A 91 -9.74 -10.92 0.41
CA ASP A 91 -11.08 -10.83 -0.21
C ASP A 91 -11.99 -12.02 0.20
N GLY A 92 -11.41 -13.17 0.56
CA GLY A 92 -12.14 -14.32 1.11
C GLY A 92 -12.82 -14.06 2.47
N ILE A 93 -12.45 -12.97 3.16
CA ILE A 93 -13.25 -12.41 4.26
C ILE A 93 -14.30 -11.46 3.67
N THR A 94 -15.20 -11.99 2.83
CA THR A 94 -16.55 -11.46 2.82
C THR A 94 -17.14 -11.79 4.19
N ARG A 95 -17.28 -10.77 5.04
CA ARG A 95 -17.89 -10.88 6.37
C ARG A 95 -19.14 -11.78 6.27
N PRO A 96 -19.32 -12.79 7.14
CA PRO A 96 -20.67 -13.31 7.36
C PRO A 96 -21.51 -12.14 7.87
N HIS A 97 -22.66 -11.94 7.23
CA HIS A 97 -23.71 -11.01 7.67
C HIS A 97 -24.10 -11.22 9.12
#